data_AF-A0A972B7Q2-F1
#
_entry.id   AF-A0A972B7Q2-F1
#
_cell.length_a   1.000
_cell.length_b   1.000
_cell.length_c   1.000
_cell.angle_alpha   90.00
_cell.angle_beta   90.00
_cell.angle_gamma   90.00
#
_symmetry.space_group_name_H-M   'P 1'
#
loop_
_entity.id
_entity.type
_entity.pdbx_description
1 polymer ?
#
loop_
_entity_poly.entity_id
_entity_poly.type
_entity_poly.pdbx_seq_one_letter_code
_entity_poly.pdbx_strand_id
1 'polypeptide(L)'
;MPWQRKLGRPTAQRKAMLRGLVTSLVQYGRIETTEKRAKEVQPIADKLIALAVRECDNFTTKQVKISAPVLDSKGNKMTKSK
;
A
#
# COMPACT_ATOMS: atom_id res chain seq x y z
N MET A 1 0.69 -10.24 15.90
CA MET A 1 0.56 -9.94 14.46
C MET A 1 0.86 -8.46 14.18
N PRO A 2 1.79 -8.13 13.28
CA PRO A 2 2.33 -6.77 13.11
C PRO A 2 1.41 -5.82 12.30
N TRP A 3 0.11 -5.83 12.62
CA TRP A 3 -0.88 -4.83 12.16
C TRP A 3 -1.57 -4.12 13.34
N GLN A 4 -1.20 -4.51 14.56
CA GLN A 4 -1.99 -4.31 15.78
C GLN A 4 -1.58 -3.05 16.56
N ARG A 5 -0.40 -2.46 16.31
CA ARG A 5 0.03 -1.28 17.06
C ARG A 5 -0.56 -0.02 16.45
N LYS A 6 -1.42 0.67 17.23
CA LYS A 6 -2.04 1.94 16.82
C LYS A 6 -1.04 3.10 16.70
N LEU A 7 0.17 2.96 17.29
CA LEU A 7 1.26 3.96 17.24
C LEU A 7 0.83 5.40 17.60
N GLY A 8 -0.29 5.54 18.33
CA GLY A 8 -0.88 6.82 18.70
C GLY A 8 -1.42 7.67 17.55
N ARG A 9 -1.67 7.09 16.36
CA ARG A 9 -2.09 7.84 15.17
C ARG A 9 -3.40 7.33 14.54
N PRO A 10 -4.22 8.22 13.95
CA PRO A 10 -5.34 7.84 13.09
C PRO A 10 -4.91 6.89 11.97
N THR A 11 -5.83 6.05 11.51
CA THR A 11 -5.55 4.97 10.55
C THR A 11 -4.91 5.47 9.25
N ALA A 12 -5.39 6.58 8.69
CA ALA A 12 -4.86 7.18 7.47
C ALA A 12 -3.41 7.67 7.66
N GLN A 13 -3.16 8.44 8.72
CA GLN A 13 -1.82 8.95 9.04
C GLN A 13 -0.84 7.82 9.35
N ARG A 14 -1.27 6.77 10.07
CA ARG A 14 -0.45 5.59 10.35
C ARG A 14 -0.03 4.88 9.07
N LYS A 15 -0.96 4.66 8.13
CA LYS A 15 -0.67 4.03 6.83
C LYS A 15 0.31 4.89 6.02
N ALA A 16 0.12 6.20 5.97
CA ALA A 16 1.02 7.11 5.27
C ALA A 16 2.45 7.06 5.85
N MET A 17 2.58 7.12 7.18
CA MET A 17 3.87 7.03 7.86
C MET A 17 4.58 5.70 7.58
N LEU A 18 3.88 4.55 7.68
CA LEU A 18 4.48 3.24 7.42
C LEU A 18 4.94 3.11 5.97
N ARG A 19 4.16 3.62 5.01
CA ARG A 19 4.56 3.66 3.59
C ARG A 19 5.82 4.49 3.38
N GLY A 20 5.89 5.68 3.99
CA GLY A 20 7.07 6.54 3.91
C GLY A 20 8.33 5.85 4.44
N LEU A 21 8.23 5.17 5.60
CA LEU A 21 9.36 4.44 6.19
C LEU A 21 9.83 3.29 5.29
N VAL A 22 8.90 2.55 4.67
CA VAL A 22 9.24 1.49 3.72
C VAL A 22 9.95 2.07 2.49
N THR A 23 9.45 3.17 1.93
CA THR A 23 10.08 3.84 0.78
C THR A 23 11.50 4.28 1.13
N SER A 24 11.70 4.91 2.29
CA SER A 24 13.04 5.31 2.76
C SER A 24 13.96 4.10 2.96
N LEU A 25 13.46 2.98 3.50
CA LEU A 25 14.24 1.76 3.66
C LEU A 25 14.74 1.22 2.30
N VAL A 26 13.87 1.20 1.29
CA VAL A 26 14.24 0.74 -0.06
C VAL A 26 15.22 1.69 -0.73
N GLN A 27 15.04 3.01 -0.55
CA GLN A 27 15.90 4.02 -1.19
C GLN A 27 17.31 4.07 -0.61
N TYR A 28 17.44 3.99 0.72
CA TYR A 28 18.72 4.20 1.40
C TYR A 28 19.37 2.92 1.94
N GLY A 29 18.66 1.77 1.92
CA GLY A 29 19.15 0.47 2.39
C GLY A 29 19.18 0.30 3.91
N ARG A 30 19.27 1.38 4.70
CA ARG A 30 19.18 1.38 6.16
C ARG A 30 18.45 2.62 6.66
N ILE A 31 17.61 2.46 7.68
CA ILE A 31 16.94 3.57 8.37
C ILE A 31 17.03 3.39 9.88
N GLU A 32 17.08 4.51 10.60
CA GLU A 32 17.01 4.53 12.06
C GLU A 32 15.62 5.00 12.48
N THR A 33 14.92 4.18 13.27
CA THR A 33 13.55 4.46 13.71
C THR A 33 13.28 3.81 15.06
N THR A 34 12.13 4.12 15.66
CA THR A 34 11.77 3.52 16.94
C THR A 34 11.44 2.04 16.79
N GLU A 35 11.79 1.23 17.79
CA GLU A 35 11.63 -0.24 17.76
C GLU A 35 10.20 -0.67 17.39
N LYS A 36 9.19 0.01 17.95
CA LYS A 36 7.77 -0.26 17.67
C LYS A 36 7.42 -0.01 16.19
N ARG A 37 8.03 0.98 15.55
CA ARG A 37 7.83 1.27 14.12
C ARG A 37 8.59 0.27 13.25
N ALA A 38 9.83 -0.06 13.62
CA ALA A 38 10.64 -1.05 12.90
C ALA A 38 9.93 -2.42 12.81
N LYS A 39 9.38 -2.90 13.94
CA LYS A 39 8.61 -4.17 13.99
C LYS A 39 7.34 -4.18 13.12
N GLU A 40 6.79 -3.01 12.77
CA GLU A 40 5.63 -2.91 11.86
C GLU A 40 6.05 -2.71 10.41
N VAL A 41 7.22 -2.10 10.15
CA VAL A 41 7.77 -1.86 8.81
C VAL A 41 8.36 -3.14 8.20
N GLN A 42 9.09 -3.95 8.99
CA GLN A 42 9.70 -5.23 8.55
C GLN A 42 8.75 -6.12 7.72
N PRO A 43 7.60 -6.56 8.24
CA PRO A 43 6.71 -7.47 7.51
C PRO A 43 6.04 -6.83 6.29
N ILE A 44 6.01 -5.50 6.19
CA ILE A 44 5.52 -4.79 5.00
C ILE A 44 6.61 -4.81 3.92
N ALA A 45 7.85 -4.53 4.30
CA ALA A 45 9.00 -4.60 3.41
C ALA A 45 9.22 -6.02 2.87
N ASP A 46 9.18 -7.04 3.72
CA ASP A 46 9.36 -8.45 3.33
C ASP A 46 8.31 -8.88 2.30
N LYS A 47 7.05 -8.49 2.51
CA LYS A 47 5.96 -8.77 1.56
C LYS A 47 6.18 -8.07 0.22
N LEU A 48 6.65 -6.82 0.23
CA LEU A 48 6.93 -6.08 -0.99
C LEU A 48 8.08 -6.70 -1.77
N ILE A 49 9.15 -7.11 -1.09
CA ILE A 49 10.29 -7.81 -1.71
C ILE A 49 9.82 -9.14 -2.30
N ALA A 50 9.03 -9.92 -1.55
CA ALA A 50 8.49 -11.19 -2.04
C ALA A 50 7.61 -11.02 -3.29
N LEU A 51 6.80 -9.96 -3.37
CA LEU A 51 6.03 -9.63 -4.57
C LEU A 51 6.93 -9.19 -5.72
N ALA A 52 7.94 -8.37 -5.46
CA ALA A 52 8.90 -7.92 -6.47
C ALA A 52 9.69 -9.09 -7.08
N VAL A 53 10.13 -10.05 -6.26
CA VAL A 53 10.81 -11.27 -6.73
C VAL A 53 9.88 -12.12 -7.59
N ARG A 54 8.60 -12.23 -7.23
CA ARG A 54 7.61 -12.99 -8.03
C ARG A 54 7.30 -12.36 -9.38
N GLU A 55 7.37 -11.03 -9.48
CA GLU A 55 7.05 -10.29 -10.71
C GLU A 55 8.27 -9.91 -11.54
N CYS A 56 9.51 -10.23 -11.11
CA CYS A 56 10.71 -9.75 -11.80
C CYS A 56 10.82 -10.24 -13.26
N ASP A 57 10.30 -11.43 -13.56
CA ASP A 57 10.28 -12.03 -14.90
C ASP A 57 8.94 -11.82 -15.63
N ASN A 58 8.01 -11.06 -15.05
CA ASN A 58 6.69 -10.82 -15.62
C ASN A 58 6.69 -9.52 -16.44
N PHE A 59 7.06 -9.62 -17.71
CA PHE A 59 7.09 -8.49 -18.66
C PHE A 59 5.71 -8.15 -19.26
N THR A 60 4.63 -8.81 -18.82
CA THR A 60 3.29 -8.50 -19.33
C THR A 60 2.81 -7.16 -18.77
N THR A 61 2.61 -6.18 -19.65
CA THR A 61 1.91 -4.94 -19.33
C THR A 61 0.47 -5.30 -18.98
N LYS A 62 0.18 -5.41 -17.68
CA LYS A 62 -1.21 -5.46 -17.20
C LYS A 62 -1.86 -4.14 -17.60
N GLN A 63 -2.67 -4.14 -18.67
CA GLN A 63 -3.59 -3.04 -18.94
C GLN A 63 -4.55 -2.98 -17.75
N VAL A 64 -4.32 -2.03 -16.84
CA VAL A 64 -5.28 -1.73 -15.79
C VAL A 64 -6.49 -1.15 -16.51
N LYS A 65 -7.50 -1.99 -16.76
CA LYS A 65 -8.82 -1.53 -17.20
C LYS A 65 -9.39 -0.71 -16.06
N ILE A 66 -9.14 0.60 -16.09
CA ILE A 66 -9.83 1.54 -15.22
C ILE A 66 -11.24 1.62 -15.78
N SER A 67 -12.12 0.73 -15.33
CA SER A 67 -13.54 0.83 -15.65
C SER A 67 -14.08 2.03 -14.89
N ALA A 68 -14.27 3.15 -15.59
CA ALA A 68 -15.07 4.24 -15.06
C ALA A 68 -16.49 3.70 -14.77
N PRO A 69 -17.13 4.13 -13.66
CA PRO A 69 -18.54 3.80 -13.43
C PRO A 69 -19.38 4.40 -14.57
N VAL A 70 -20.32 3.63 -15.11
CA VAL A 70 -21.28 4.15 -16.10
C VAL A 70 -22.08 5.27 -15.43
N LEU A 71 -22.02 6.46 -16.02
CA LEU A 71 -22.69 7.66 -15.54
C LEU A 71 -23.99 7.87 -16.33
N ASP A 72 -25.03 8.37 -15.65
CA ASP A 72 -26.21 8.90 -16.33
C ASP A 72 -25.88 10.20 -17.07
N SER A 73 -26.78 10.66 -17.95
CA SER A 73 -26.70 11.95 -18.66
C SER A 73 -26.56 13.18 -17.75
N LYS A 74 -26.77 13.02 -16.43
CA LYS A 74 -26.61 14.05 -15.39
C LYS A 74 -25.34 13.90 -14.55
N GLY A 75 -24.42 12.99 -14.91
CA GLY A 75 -23.13 12.79 -14.22
C GLY A 75 -23.21 12.03 -12.89
N ASN A 76 -24.39 11.53 -12.52
CA ASN A 76 -24.57 10.71 -11.32
C ASN A 76 -24.21 9.24 -11.61
N LYS A 77 -23.61 8.57 -10.64
CA LYS A 77 -23.29 7.13 -10.74
C LYS A 77 -24.58 6.32 -10.69
N MET A 78 -24.83 5.51 -11.74
CA MET A 78 -25.95 4.58 -11.73
C MET A 78 -25.72 3.47 -10.71
N THR A 79 -26.35 3.57 -9.54
CA THR A 79 -26.41 2.46 -8.58
C THR A 79 -27.57 1.55 -8.95
N LYS A 80 -27.31 0.31 -9.37
CA LYS A 80 -28.36 -0.73 -9.40
C LYS A 80 -28.71 -1.08 -7.96
N SER A 81 -29.76 -0.45 -7.42
CA SER A 81 -30.39 -0.92 -6.19
C SER A 81 -31.16 -2.20 -6.52
N LYS A 82 -31.05 -3.18 -5.61
CA LYS A 82 -31.76 -4.46 -5.66
C LYS A 82 -33.26 -4.25 -5.49
#